data_AF-A0A847LX30-F1
#
_entry.id   AF-A0A847LX30-F1
#
_cell.length_a   1.000
_cell.length_b   1.000
_cell.length_c   1.000
_cell.angle_alpha   90.00
_cell.angle_beta   90.00
_cell.angle_gamma   90.00
#
_symmetry.space_group_name_H-M   'P 1'
#
loop_
_entity.id
_entity.type
_entity.pdbx_description
1 polymer ?
#
loop_
_entity_poly.entity_id
_entity_poly.type
_entity_poly.pdbx_seq_one_letter_code
_entity_poly.pdbx_strand_id
1 'polypeptide(L)' 'MDDEEIKYMYMDGVNFKIRIRKSDRTTSIETIPMLIVIDVANNNRKKFLTIQMGDKDKAST' A
#
# COMPACT_ATOMS: atom_id res chain seq x y z
N MET A 1 7.31 22.07 2.68
CA MET A 1 7.37 20.68 3.17
C MET A 1 8.83 20.44 3.47
N ASP A 2 9.17 19.89 4.62
CA ASP A 2 10.57 19.52 4.88
C ASP A 2 11.02 18.54 3.80
N ASP A 3 12.04 18.89 3.04
CA ASP A 3 12.75 18.01 2.10
C ASP A 3 13.61 17.03 2.91
N GLU A 4 12.96 16.26 3.77
CA GLU A 4 13.62 15.26 4.60
C GLU A 4 14.03 14.10 3.70
N GLU A 5 15.35 13.97 3.48
CA GLU A 5 15.92 12.97 2.57
C GLU A 5 15.58 11.54 3.04
N ILE A 6 15.06 10.74 2.11
CA ILE A 6 14.75 9.33 2.36
C ILE A 6 16.05 8.55 2.45
N LYS A 7 16.32 7.97 3.62
CA LYS A 7 17.49 7.10 3.83
C LYS A 7 17.23 5.69 3.27
N TYR A 8 16.07 5.13 3.57
CA TYR A 8 15.61 3.85 3.03
C TYR A 8 14.08 3.74 3.14
N MET A 9 13.51 2.70 2.51
CA MET A 9 12.08 2.40 2.55
C MET A 9 11.82 0.96 2.99
N TYR A 10 10.76 0.77 3.77
CA TYR A 10 10.13 -0.54 3.93
C TYR A 10 9.04 -0.67 2.87
N MET A 11 9.07 -1.78 2.13
CA MET A 11 8.08 -2.10 1.11
C MET A 11 7.61 -3.53 1.34
N ASP A 12 6.32 -3.71 1.55
CA ASP A 12 5.75 -5.06 1.78
C ASP A 12 4.35 -5.20 1.19
N GLY A 13 4.06 -6.42 0.73
CA GLY A 13 2.76 -6.84 0.23
C GLY A 13 1.95 -7.46 1.36
N VAL A 14 0.86 -6.79 1.75
CA VAL A 14 0.00 -7.24 2.84
C VAL A 14 -1.43 -7.45 2.36
N ASN A 15 -2.14 -8.39 2.98
CA ASN A 15 -3.50 -8.73 2.64
C ASN A 15 -4.49 -8.01 3.54
N PHE A 16 -5.38 -7.20 2.95
CA PHE A 16 -6.48 -6.56 3.67
C PHE A 16 -7.80 -7.26 3.39
N LYS A 17 -8.64 -7.40 4.41
CA LYS A 17 -10.06 -7.76 4.24
C LYS A 17 -10.84 -6.48 3.94
N ILE A 18 -11.28 -6.32 2.70
CA ILE A 18 -11.97 -5.13 2.22
C ILE A 18 -13.42 -5.46 1.90
N ARG A 19 -14.34 -4.57 2.29
CA ARG A 19 -15.75 -4.67 1.89
C ARG A 19 -15.89 -4.16 0.46
N ILE A 20 -16.34 -5.01 -0.45
CA ILE A 20 -16.55 -4.67 -1.86
C ILE A 20 -18.04 -4.74 -2.17
N ARG A 21 -18.56 -3.69 -2.82
CA ARG A 21 -19.90 -3.67 -3.37
C ARG A 21 -19.84 -4.13 -4.82
N LYS A 22 -20.60 -5.16 -5.16
CA LYS A 22 -20.66 -5.74 -6.50
C LYS A 22 -21.74 -5.07 -7.34
N SER A 23 -21.65 -5.24 -8.65
CA SER A 23 -22.57 -4.66 -9.65
C SER A 23 -24.01 -5.15 -9.47
N ASP A 24 -24.18 -6.38 -9.00
CA ASP A 24 -25.46 -7.01 -8.64
C ASP A 24 -26.07 -6.48 -7.31
N ARG A 25 -25.52 -5.38 -6.76
CA ARG A 25 -25.88 -4.76 -5.47
C ARG A 25 -25.61 -5.63 -4.24
N THR A 26 -24.94 -6.77 -4.39
CA THR A 26 -24.48 -7.56 -3.25
C THR A 26 -23.22 -6.94 -2.64
N THR A 27 -22.90 -7.34 -1.41
CA THR A 27 -21.70 -6.91 -0.68
C THR A 27 -20.97 -8.15 -0.19
N SER A 28 -19.66 -8.20 -0.43
CA SER A 28 -18.77 -9.25 0.06
C SER A 28 -17.57 -8.67 0.82
N ILE A 29 -16.94 -9.50 1.65
CA ILE A 29 -15.62 -9.22 2.23
C ILE A 29 -14.61 -10.04 1.43
N GLU A 30 -13.65 -9.37 0.81
CA GLU A 30 -12.65 -10.00 -0.04
C GLU A 30 -11.24 -9.68 0.47
N THR A 31 -10.32 -10.64 0.28
CA THR A 31 -8.92 -10.44 0.62
C THR A 31 -8.21 -9.82 -0.56
N ILE A 32 -7.75 -8.59 -0.38
CA ILE A 32 -7.11 -7.79 -1.42
C ILE A 32 -5.64 -7.58 -1.05
N PRO A 33 -4.70 -7.97 -1.93
CA PRO A 33 -3.29 -7.67 -1.73
C PRO A 33 -3.03 -6.17 -1.95
N MET A 34 -2.28 -5.58 -1.03
CA MET A 34 -1.94 -4.15 -1.04
C MET A 34 -0.43 -4.01 -0.85
N LEU A 35 0.20 -3.13 -1.62
CA LEU A 35 1.58 -2.71 -1.36
C LEU A 35 1.57 -1.53 -0.39
N ILE A 36 2.33 -1.65 0.71
CA ILE A 36 2.57 -0.55 1.65
C ILE A 36 4.01 -0.08 1.51
N VAL A 37 4.21 1.25 1.48
CA VAL A 37 5.54 1.87 1.51
C VAL A 37 5.65 2.84 2.67
N ILE A 38 6.69 2.65 3.48
CA ILE A 38 7.04 3.51 4.61
C ILE A 38 8.46 4.02 4.36
N ASP A 39 8.64 5.33 4.36
CA ASP A 39 9.98 5.92 4.35
C ASP A 39 10.61 5.89 5.75
N VAL A 40 11.93 5.92 5.78
CA VAL A 40 12.71 6.24 6.97
C VAL A 40 13.72 7.31 6.61
N ALA A 41 13.64 8.44 7.31
CA ALA A 41 14.55 9.56 7.16
C ALA A 41 15.85 9.36 7.96
N ASN A 42 16.86 10.21 7.71
CA ASN A 42 18.16 10.15 8.40
C ASN A 42 18.08 10.37 9.92
N ASN A 43 17.05 11.07 10.41
CA ASN A 43 16.76 11.23 11.84
C ASN A 43 15.91 10.10 12.43
N ASN A 44 15.72 9.00 11.70
CA ASN A 44 14.90 7.84 12.06
C ASN A 44 13.39 8.13 12.20
N ARG A 45 12.91 9.29 11.73
CA ARG A 45 11.47 9.50 11.55
C ARG A 45 10.97 8.58 10.45
N LYS A 46 9.79 8.02 10.69
CA LYS A 46 9.09 7.17 9.74
C LYS A 46 7.85 7.89 9.27
N LYS A 47 7.63 7.93 7.96
CA LYS A 47 6.41 8.49 7.38
C LYS A 47 5.82 7.48 6.40
N PHE A 48 4.51 7.34 6.50
CA PHE A 48 3.74 6.54 5.57
C PHE A 48 3.66 7.28 4.24
N LEU A 49 4.15 6.66 3.18
CA LEU A 49 4.17 7.28 1.85
C LEU A 49 2.93 6.91 1.05
N THR A 50 2.65 5.62 0.92
CA THR A 50 1.54 5.16 0.09
C THR A 50 1.02 3.78 0.49
N ILE A 51 -0.24 3.57 0.14
CA ILE A 51 -0.86 2.25 0.02
C ILE A 51 -1.46 2.16 -1.38
N GLN A 52 -1.05 1.14 -2.11
CA GLN A 52 -1.52 0.91 -3.47
C GLN A 52 -2.21 -0.44 -3.54
N MET A 53 -3.46 -0.43 -4.02
CA MET A 53 -4.12 -1.64 -4.47
C MET A 53 -3.49 -2.04 -5.80
N GLY A 54 -2.80 -3.17 -5.82
CA GLY A 54 -2.10 -3.65 -7.00
C GLY A 54 -2.47 -5.09 -7.28
N ASP A 55 -2.60 -5.41 -8.56
CA ASP A 55 -2.54 -6.79 -9.01
C ASP A 55 -1.06 -7.13 -9.22
N LYS A 56 -0.54 -8.12 -8.48
CA LYS A 56 0.86 -8.55 -8.56
C LYS A 56 1.26 -8.87 -10.01
N ASP A 57 0.30 -9.29 -10.83
CA ASP A 57 0.49 -9.75 -12.20
C ASP A 57 0.35 -8.63 -13.26
N LYS A 58 0.07 -7.38 -12.87
CA LYS A 58 -0.05 -6.22 -13.79
C LYS A 58 1.16 -5.29 -13.79
N ALA A 59 2.23 -5.65 -13.10
CA ALA A 59 3.52 -4.98 -13.26
C ALA A 59 4.03 -5.26 -14.69
N SER A 60 3.77 -4.35 -15.63
CA SER A 60 4.42 -4.37 -16.94
C SER A 60 5.93 -4.43 -16.73
N THR A 61 6.57 -5.37 -17.40
CA THR A 61 8.03 -5.40 -17.56
C THR A 61 8.49 -4.20 -18.38
#